data_AF-A0A5N5E3E7-F1
#
_entry.id   AF-A0A5N5E3E7-F1
#
_cell.length_a   1.000
_cell.length_b   1.000
_cell.length_c   1.000
_cell.angle_alpha   90.00
_cell.angle_beta   90.00
_cell.angle_gamma   90.00
#
_symmetry.space_group_name_H-M   'P 1'
#
loop_
_entity.id
_entity.type
_entity.pdbx_description
1 polymer ?
#
loop_
_entity_poly.entity_id
_entity_poly.type
_entity_poly.pdbx_seq_one_letter_code
_entity_poly.pdbx_strand_id
1 'polypeptide(L)' 'MSIAYLAQEVVETKSRGYGAIGYGLAAIGPGIGVGIVVGKAIEGMVRQPEMAGQVRTTMFLGIAFTEALA' A
#
# COMPACT_ATOMS: atom_id res chain seq x y z
N MET A 1 -36.01 23.66 8.19
CA MET A 1 -34.63 23.16 8.04
C MET A 1 -33.97 23.18 9.41
N SER A 2 -33.70 22.02 10.01
CA SER A 2 -33.12 21.91 11.35
C SER A 2 -31.58 21.99 11.27
N ILE A 3 -30.93 22.49 12.32
CA ILE A 3 -29.46 22.56 12.44
C ILE A 3 -28.78 21.18 12.28
N ALA A 4 -29.51 20.09 12.54
CA ALA A 4 -29.02 18.72 12.36
C ALA A 4 -28.86 18.37 10.86
N TYR A 5 -29.66 18.98 9.98
CA TYR A 5 -29.54 18.80 8.53
C TYR A 5 -28.26 19.43 7.99
N LEU A 6 -27.93 20.64 8.44
CA LEU A 6 -26.70 21.34 8.06
C LEU A 6 -25.44 20.60 8.55
N ALA A 7 -25.47 20.01 9.74
CA ALA A 7 -24.36 19.22 10.28
C ALA A 7 -24.07 17.94 9.46
N GLN A 8 -25.09 17.36 8.84
CA GLN A 8 -24.96 16.14 8.04
C GLN A 8 -24.39 16.42 6.65
N GLU A 9 -24.64 17.62 6.11
CA GLU A 9 -24.17 18.07 4.79
C GLU A 9 -22.66 18.37 4.76
N VAL A 10 -22.07 18.82 5.88
CA VAL A 10 -20.62 19.12 5.96
C VAL A 10 -19.75 17.85 6.00
N VAL A 11 -20.33 16.68 6.34
CA VAL A 11 -19.58 15.42 6.55
C VAL A 11 -19.67 14.47 5.35
N GLU A 12 -20.77 14.43 4.60
CA GLU A 12 -20.89 13.55 3.43
C GLU A 12 -20.42 14.22 2.13
N THR A 13 -19.09 14.38 1.96
CA THR A 13 -18.54 14.37 0.60
C THR A 13 -18.46 12.94 0.11
N LYS A 14 -19.61 12.39 -0.28
CA LYS A 14 -19.72 11.04 -0.84
C LYS A 14 -19.27 11.11 -2.30
N SER A 15 -17.98 10.90 -2.57
CA SER A 15 -17.47 10.85 -3.95
C SER A 15 -18.06 9.64 -4.66
N ARG A 16 -19.11 9.88 -5.46
CA ARG A 16 -19.78 8.84 -6.24
C ARG A 16 -18.90 8.48 -7.44
N GLY A 17 -18.18 7.37 -7.34
CA GLY A 17 -17.79 6.56 -8.51
C GLY A 17 -16.30 6.51 -8.88
N TYR A 18 -15.47 7.48 -8.47
CA TYR A 18 -14.06 7.50 -8.88
C TYR A 18 -13.08 6.84 -7.90
N GLY A 19 -13.56 6.36 -6.75
CA GLY A 19 -12.71 5.74 -5.72
C GLY A 19 -11.87 4.56 -6.25
N ALA A 20 -12.44 3.72 -7.10
CA ALA A 20 -11.73 2.60 -7.72
C ALA A 20 -10.62 3.06 -8.68
N ILE A 21 -10.83 4.17 -9.39
CA ILE A 21 -9.82 4.74 -10.30
C ILE A 21 -8.70 5.39 -9.49
N GLY A 22 -9.04 6.16 -8.46
CA GLY A 22 -8.06 6.76 -7.55
C GLY A 22 -7.20 5.69 -6.84
N TYR A 23 -7.84 4.65 -6.32
CA TYR A 23 -7.15 3.52 -5.70
C TYR A 23 -6.29 2.74 -6.70
N GLY A 24 -6.80 2.47 -7.90
CA GLY A 24 -6.03 1.79 -8.95
C GLY A 24 -4.77 2.56 -9.35
N LEU A 25 -4.84 3.90 -9.42
CA LEU A 25 -3.67 4.74 -9.67
C LEU A 25 -2.71 4.76 -8.47
N ALA A 26 -3.23 4.82 -7.25
CA ALA A 26 -2.42 4.76 -6.03
C ALA A 26 -1.66 3.42 -5.91
N ALA A 27 -2.26 2.31 -6.33
CA ALA A 27 -1.69 0.97 -6.26
C ALA A 27 -0.52 0.72 -7.25
N ILE A 28 -0.30 1.59 -8.25
CA ILE A 28 0.80 1.43 -9.21
C ILE A 28 2.16 1.55 -8.50
N GLY A 29 2.30 2.52 -7.58
CA GLY A 29 3.54 2.75 -6.84
C GLY A 29 3.95 1.53 -6.01
N PRO A 30 3.08 1.02 -5.12
CA PRO A 30 3.34 -0.18 -4.36
C PRO A 30 3.55 -1.42 -5.24
N GLY A 31 2.76 -1.59 -6.31
CA GLY A 31 2.94 -2.72 -7.23
C GLY A 31 4.36 -2.80 -7.81
N ILE A 32 4.94 -1.66 -8.19
CA ILE A 32 6.34 -1.58 -8.65
C ILE A 32 7.31 -1.78 -7.47
N GLY A 33 7.09 -1.10 -6.35
CA GLY A 33 7.96 -1.14 -5.18
C GLY A 33 8.08 -2.55 -4.58
N VAL A 34 6.95 -3.25 -4.39
CA VAL A 34 6.90 -4.63 -3.90
C VAL A 34 7.61 -5.56 -4.87
N GLY A 35 7.41 -5.39 -6.18
CA GLY A 35 8.13 -6.16 -7.20
C GLY A 35 9.65 -6.04 -7.06
N ILE A 36 10.16 -4.83 -6.84
CA ILE A 36 11.60 -4.58 -6.63
C ILE A 36 12.09 -5.18 -5.31
N VAL A 37 11.38 -4.92 -4.21
CA VAL A 37 11.74 -5.41 -2.87
C VAL A 37 11.83 -6.94 -2.85
N VAL A 38 10.79 -7.61 -3.37
CA VAL A 38 10.73 -9.07 -3.42
C VAL A 38 11.79 -9.63 -4.38
N GLY A 39 11.96 -9.03 -5.55
CA GLY A 39 12.98 -9.46 -6.52
C GLY A 39 14.39 -9.42 -5.92
N LYS A 40 14.74 -8.33 -5.23
CA LYS A 40 16.03 -8.18 -4.56
C LYS A 40 16.19 -9.10 -3.35
N ALA A 41 15.12 -9.33 -2.59
CA ALA A 41 15.14 -10.29 -1.51
C ALA A 41 15.39 -11.72 -2.01
N ILE A 42 14.78 -12.12 -3.13
CA ILE A 42 15.03 -13.43 -3.76
C ILE A 42 16.48 -13.55 -4.21
N GLU A 43 17.01 -12.55 -4.93
CA GLU A 43 18.43 -12.53 -5.32
C GLU A 43 19.36 -12.64 -4.11
N GLY A 44 19.06 -11.92 -3.02
CA GLY A 44 19.83 -11.97 -1.77
C GLY A 44 19.78 -13.33 -1.09
N MET A 45 18.59 -13.94 -0.98
CA MET A 45 18.40 -15.27 -0.40
C MET A 45 19.13 -16.36 -1.19
N VAL A 46 19.15 -16.27 -2.53
CA VAL A 46 19.87 -17.24 -3.37
C VAL A 46 21.38 -17.10 -3.22
N ARG A 47 21.88 -15.87 -3.06
CA ARG A 47 23.32 -15.61 -2.87
C ARG A 47 23.83 -16.01 -1.48
N GLN A 48 23.00 -15.86 -0.45
CA GLN A 48 23.32 -16.17 0.95
C GLN A 48 22.15 -16.90 1.62
N PRO A 49 22.03 -18.23 1.40
CA PRO A 49 20.91 -19.02 1.91
C PRO A 49 20.85 -19.07 3.44
N GLU A 50 21.99 -18.97 4.13
CA GLU A 50 22.08 -18.93 5.59
C GLU A 50 21.41 -17.69 6.20
N MET A 51 21.31 -16.59 5.44
CA MET A 51 20.67 -15.35 5.87
C MET A 51 19.20 -15.26 5.45
N ALA A 52 18.65 -16.29 4.78
CA ALA A 52 17.34 -16.21 4.16
C ALA A 52 16.21 -15.88 5.14
N GLY A 53 16.30 -16.36 6.39
CA GLY A 53 15.34 -16.03 7.44
C GLY A 53 15.30 -14.52 7.73
N GLN A 54 16.48 -13.90 7.90
CA GLN A 54 16.57 -12.45 8.18
C GLN A 54 16.17 -11.62 6.96
N VAL A 55 16.58 -12.03 5.76
CA VAL A 55 16.21 -11.36 4.51
C VAL A 55 14.69 -11.36 4.32
N ARG A 56 13.99 -12.46 4.64
CA ARG A 56 12.52 -12.50 4.60
C ARG A 56 11.88 -11.52 5.58
N THR A 57 12.38 -11.42 6.81
CA THR A 57 11.87 -10.46 7.79
C THR A 57 12.00 -9.03 7.29
N THR A 58 13.17 -8.65 6.79
CA THR A 58 13.40 -7.30 6.23
C THR A 58 12.60 -7.07 4.95
N MET A 59 12.42 -8.09 4.11
CA MET A 59 11.56 -8.03 2.91
C MET A 59 10.12 -7.69 3.28
N PHE A 60 9.53 -8.38 4.27
CA PHE A 60 8.16 -8.10 4.71
C PHE A 60 8.01 -6.69 5.30
N LEU A 61 9.02 -6.23 6.04
CA LEU A 61 9.04 -4.85 6.53
C LEU A 61 9.11 -3.84 5.37
N GLY A 62 9.93 -4.12 4.36
CA GLY A 62 10.00 -3.31 3.14
C GLY A 62 8.68 -3.27 2.37
N ILE A 63 7.97 -4.40 2.28
CA ILE A 63 6.62 -4.47 1.69
C ILE A 63 5.65 -3.61 2.50
N ALA A 64 5.65 -3.74 3.84
CA ALA A 64 4.75 -2.99 4.71
C ALA A 64 4.94 -1.47 4.56
N PHE A 65 6.18 -0.99 4.44
CA PHE A 65 6.45 0.43 4.17
C PHE A 65 6.10 0.85 2.75
N THR A 66 6.25 -0.05 1.78
CA THR A 66 5.90 0.23 0.37
C THR A 66 4.39 0.40 0.19
N GLU A 67 3.58 -0.35 0.94
CA GLU A 67 2.12 -0.32 0.92
C GLU A 67 1.52 0.69 1.93
N ALA A 68 2.31 1.41 2.72
CA ALA A 68 1.82 2.20 3.86
C ALA A 68 0.85 3.34 3.50
N LEU A 69 0.84 3.78 2.23
CA LEU A 69 0.03 4.89 1.73
C LEU A 69 -1.09 4.44 0.79
N ALA A 70 -1.15 3.14 0.48
CA ALA A 70 -2.07 2.57 -0.50
C ALA A 70 -3.32 2.01 0.17
#